data_AF-A0A7Y3ZA27-F1
#
_entry.id   AF-A0A7Y3ZA27-F1
#
_cell.length_a   1.000
_cell.length_b   1.000
_cell.length_c   1.000
_cell.angle_alpha   90.00
_cell.angle_beta   90.00
_cell.angle_gamma   90.00
#
_symmetry.space_group_name_H-M   'P 1'
#
loop_
_entity.id
_entity.type
_entity.pdbx_description
1 polymer ?
#
loop_
_entity_poly.entity_id
_entity_poly.type
_entity_poly.pdbx_seq_one_letter_code
_entity_poly.pdbx_strand_id
1 'polypeptide(L)'
;MDKTNKNLSIIIFLFITISLSAASGYQYVGDFIEKGLNAISFFIGYFVLVAMFGIFKGVTLFTRKQLLFLAYSSIVFVFAVYLYPYFKYSDQNQSALMSTFVFDLILNTFIFTVLYKEASNELSKSNR
;
A
#
# COMPACT_ATOMS: atom_id res chain seq x y z
N MET A 1 3.51 24.87 15.08
CA MET A 1 4.60 24.29 14.27
C MET A 1 4.92 25.27 13.16
N ASP A 2 6.19 25.68 13.02
CA ASP A 2 6.57 26.61 11.95
C ASP A 2 6.28 26.00 10.57
N LYS A 3 5.89 26.83 9.60
CA LYS A 3 5.57 26.43 8.23
C LYS A 3 6.74 25.70 7.58
N THR A 4 7.96 26.14 7.88
CA THR A 4 9.22 25.50 7.47
C THR A 4 9.28 24.05 7.94
N ASN A 5 9.03 23.82 9.24
CA ASN A 5 9.07 22.48 9.83
C ASN A 5 8.00 21.57 9.22
N LYS A 6 6.79 22.10 8.95
CA LYS A 6 5.72 21.33 8.29
C LYS A 6 6.11 20.87 6.90
N ASN A 7 6.67 21.76 6.08
CA ASN A 7 7.10 21.42 4.72
C ASN A 7 8.27 20.43 4.75
N LEU A 8 9.24 20.66 5.63
CA LEU A 8 10.40 19.79 5.79
C LEU A 8 9.99 18.37 6.21
N SER A 9 9.04 18.22 7.14
CA SER A 9 8.55 16.90 7.55
C SER A 9 7.93 16.10 6.40
N ILE A 10 7.14 16.75 5.53
CA ILE A 10 6.53 16.08 4.37
C ILE A 10 7.61 15.71 3.34
N ILE A 11 8.57 16.59 3.08
CA ILE A 11 9.67 16.34 2.16
C ILE A 11 10.51 15.16 2.63
N ILE A 12 10.89 15.13 3.92
CA ILE A 12 11.65 14.03 4.51
C ILE A 12 10.84 12.73 4.44
N PHE A 13 9.56 12.76 4.80
CA PHE A 13 8.70 11.58 4.71
C PHE A 13 8.64 11.02 3.29
N LEU A 14 8.41 11.87 2.28
CA LEU A 14 8.36 11.45 0.88
C LEU A 14 9.72 10.95 0.40
N PHE A 15 10.82 11.62 0.74
CA PHE A 15 12.16 11.22 0.36
C PHE A 15 12.51 9.83 0.91
N ILE A 16 12.25 9.59 2.21
CA ILE A 16 12.48 8.28 2.85
C ILE A 16 11.60 7.21 2.20
N THR A 17 10.31 7.50 2.04
CA THR A 17 9.33 6.56 1.48
C THR A 17 9.73 6.15 0.05
N ILE A 18 10.07 7.12 -0.81
CA ILE A 18 10.50 6.86 -2.19
C ILE A 18 11.82 6.08 -2.20
N SER A 19 12.80 6.48 -1.40
CA SER A 19 14.12 5.83 -1.36
C SER A 19 14.03 4.37 -0.92
N LEU A 20 13.27 4.09 0.14
CA LEU A 20 13.08 2.73 0.65
C LEU A 20 12.26 1.86 -0.33
N SER A 21 11.25 2.45 -0.97
CA SER A 21 10.46 1.75 -1.99
C SER A 21 11.28 1.41 -3.23
N ALA A 22 12.10 2.36 -3.70
CA ALA A 22 13.03 2.14 -4.82
C ALA A 22 14.09 1.09 -4.49
N ALA A 23 14.66 1.14 -3.28
CA ALA A 23 15.61 0.13 -2.80
C ALA A 23 14.98 -1.27 -2.75
N SER A 24 13.75 -1.38 -2.25
CA SER A 24 12.99 -2.64 -2.23
C SER A 24 12.77 -3.19 -3.64
N GLY A 25 12.36 -2.36 -4.59
CA GLY A 25 12.24 -2.76 -6.00
C GLY A 25 13.58 -3.18 -6.62
N TYR A 26 14.65 -2.45 -6.37
CA TYR A 26 15.99 -2.76 -6.90
C TYR A 26 16.49 -4.13 -6.43
N GLN A 27 16.30 -4.41 -5.14
CA GLN A 27 16.71 -5.66 -4.48
C GLN A 27 15.84 -6.86 -4.83
N TYR A 28 14.62 -6.63 -5.34
CA TYR A 28 13.71 -7.70 -5.73
C TYR A 28 14.31 -8.52 -6.88
N VAL A 29 14.28 -9.85 -6.74
CA VAL A 29 14.76 -10.79 -7.76
C VAL A 29 13.62 -11.05 -8.73
N GLY A 30 13.74 -10.50 -9.94
CA GLY A 30 12.67 -10.51 -10.91
C GLY A 30 12.96 -9.62 -12.10
N ASP A 31 12.02 -9.56 -13.04
CA ASP A 31 12.10 -8.62 -14.15
C ASP A 31 11.75 -7.18 -13.74
N PHE A 32 11.83 -6.26 -14.72
CA PHE A 32 11.52 -4.85 -14.48
C PHE A 32 10.08 -4.62 -13.98
N ILE A 33 9.11 -5.42 -14.43
CA ILE A 33 7.70 -5.31 -14.02
C ILE A 33 7.55 -5.75 -12.57
N GLU A 34 8.13 -6.90 -12.19
CA GLU A 34 8.12 -7.41 -10.82
C GLU A 34 8.80 -6.45 -9.84
N LYS A 35 9.98 -5.91 -10.22
CA LYS A 35 10.68 -4.88 -9.44
C LYS A 35 9.83 -3.63 -9.26
N GLY A 36 9.14 -3.19 -10.31
CA GLY A 36 8.23 -2.04 -10.28
C GLY A 36 7.02 -2.28 -9.38
N LEU A 37 6.38 -3.45 -9.50
CA LEU A 37 5.25 -3.85 -8.66
C LEU A 37 5.66 -3.91 -7.18
N ASN A 38 6.83 -4.47 -6.87
CA ASN A 38 7.35 -4.51 -5.51
C ASN A 38 7.61 -3.10 -4.96
N ALA A 39 8.26 -2.22 -5.73
CA ALA A 39 8.50 -0.83 -5.32
C ALA A 39 7.19 -0.08 -5.05
N ILE A 40 6.21 -0.17 -5.95
CA ILE A 40 4.93 0.52 -5.79
C ILE A 40 4.14 -0.06 -4.60
N SER A 41 4.19 -1.38 -4.39
CA SER A 41 3.54 -2.03 -3.24
C SER A 41 4.12 -1.53 -1.91
N PHE A 42 5.46 -1.40 -1.80
CA PHE A 42 6.11 -0.80 -0.64
C PHE A 42 5.70 0.66 -0.44
N PHE A 43 5.67 1.45 -1.52
CA PHE A 43 5.27 2.84 -1.47
C PHE A 43 3.84 3.00 -0.93
N ILE A 44 2.89 2.26 -1.46
CA ILE A 44 1.49 2.24 -0.98
C ILE A 44 1.43 1.77 0.47
N GLY A 45 2.20 0.74 0.83
CA GLY A 45 2.28 0.20 2.17
C GLY A 45 2.60 1.25 3.24
N TYR A 46 3.52 2.18 2.96
CA TYR A 46 3.80 3.29 3.88
C TYR A 46 2.58 4.19 4.12
N PHE A 47 1.83 4.55 3.07
CA PHE A 47 0.62 5.36 3.23
C PHE A 47 -0.50 4.59 3.95
N VAL A 48 -0.63 3.29 3.70
CA VAL A 48 -1.54 2.41 4.44
C VAL A 48 -1.19 2.40 5.93
N LEU A 49 0.08 2.25 6.29
CA LEU A 49 0.53 2.29 7.69
C LEU A 49 0.21 3.64 8.36
N VAL A 50 0.46 4.76 7.67
CA VAL A 50 0.11 6.09 8.16
C VAL A 50 -1.41 6.22 8.35
N ALA A 51 -2.21 5.72 7.41
CA ALA A 51 -3.67 5.75 7.50
C ALA A 51 -4.18 4.93 8.69
N MET A 52 -3.67 3.71 8.86
CA MET A 52 -4.02 2.84 9.99
C MET A 52 -3.61 3.46 11.33
N PHE A 53 -2.42 4.07 11.41
CA PHE A 53 -1.97 4.76 12.61
C PHE A 53 -2.84 5.98 12.94
N GLY A 54 -3.26 6.74 11.94
CA GLY A 54 -4.23 7.83 12.10
C GLY A 54 -5.55 7.34 12.66
N ILE A 55 -6.12 6.27 12.07
CA ILE A 55 -7.36 5.63 12.54
C ILE A 55 -7.23 5.17 14.00
N PHE A 56 -6.11 4.53 14.35
CA PHE A 56 -5.83 4.12 15.74
C PHE A 56 -5.81 5.31 16.71
N LYS A 57 -5.32 6.47 16.27
CA LYS A 57 -5.32 7.71 17.06
C LYS A 57 -6.65 8.47 17.01
N GLY A 58 -7.64 7.99 16.27
CA GLY A 58 -8.91 8.67 16.06
C GLY A 58 -8.81 9.94 15.21
N VAL A 59 -7.75 10.09 14.43
CA VAL A 59 -7.50 11.26 13.57
C VAL A 59 -7.57 10.87 12.10
N THR A 60 -8.35 11.61 11.32
CA THR A 60 -8.46 11.40 9.88
C THR A 60 -7.47 12.27 9.11
N LEU A 61 -6.38 11.63 8.67
CA LEU A 61 -5.31 12.27 7.90
C LEU A 61 -5.59 12.31 6.38
N PHE A 62 -6.45 11.40 5.91
CA PHE A 62 -6.74 11.20 4.50
C PHE A 62 -8.21 11.47 4.21
N THR A 63 -8.47 12.06 3.05
CA THR A 63 -9.83 12.21 2.53
C THR A 63 -10.42 10.86 2.14
N ARG A 64 -11.76 10.78 2.04
CA ARG A 64 -12.47 9.59 1.55
C ARG A 64 -11.90 9.02 0.25
N LYS A 65 -11.61 9.87 -0.74
CA LYS A 65 -11.06 9.44 -2.04
C LYS A 65 -9.68 8.79 -1.88
N GLN A 66 -8.83 9.36 -1.01
CA GLN A 66 -7.51 8.81 -0.71
C GLN A 66 -7.61 7.48 0.03
N LEU A 67 -8.49 7.36 1.03
CA LEU A 67 -8.72 6.11 1.75
C LEU A 67 -9.22 5.00 0.84
N LEU A 68 -10.19 5.29 -0.05
CA LEU A 68 -10.67 4.32 -1.04
C LEU A 68 -9.57 3.93 -2.01
N PHE A 69 -8.79 4.89 -2.50
CA PHE A 69 -7.65 4.59 -3.37
C PHE A 69 -6.66 3.62 -2.70
N LEU A 70 -6.28 3.89 -1.44
CA LEU A 70 -5.38 3.01 -0.69
C LEU A 70 -5.99 1.62 -0.46
N ALA A 71 -7.27 1.54 -0.10
CA ALA A 71 -7.98 0.29 0.11
C ALA A 71 -8.00 -0.56 -1.17
N TYR A 72 -8.46 -0.02 -2.30
CA TYR A 72 -8.50 -0.78 -3.55
C TYR A 72 -7.10 -1.15 -4.03
N SER A 73 -6.14 -0.23 -3.91
CA SER A 73 -4.76 -0.49 -4.33
C SER A 73 -4.14 -1.63 -3.53
N SER A 74 -4.39 -1.74 -2.22
CA SER A 74 -3.82 -2.82 -1.40
C SER A 74 -4.25 -4.21 -1.89
N ILE A 75 -5.49 -4.37 -2.34
CA ILE A 75 -5.98 -5.62 -2.91
C ILE A 75 -5.46 -5.85 -4.33
N VAL A 76 -5.56 -4.83 -5.19
CA VAL A 76 -5.15 -4.94 -6.60
C VAL A 76 -3.67 -5.27 -6.73
N PHE A 77 -2.81 -4.67 -5.90
CA PHE A 77 -1.38 -4.95 -5.94
C PHE A 77 -1.03 -6.34 -5.44
N VAL A 78 -1.75 -6.90 -4.46
CA VAL A 78 -1.59 -8.33 -4.11
C VAL A 78 -1.85 -9.18 -5.35
N PHE A 79 -2.98 -9.00 -6.03
CA PHE A 79 -3.23 -9.77 -7.25
C PHE A 79 -2.16 -9.55 -8.33
N ALA A 80 -1.73 -8.31 -8.55
CA ALA A 80 -0.69 -8.03 -9.55
C ALA A 80 0.65 -8.72 -9.22
N VAL A 81 1.10 -8.64 -7.96
CA VAL A 81 2.37 -9.22 -7.50
C VAL A 81 2.38 -10.74 -7.61
N TYR A 82 1.25 -11.41 -7.41
CA TYR A 82 1.17 -12.86 -7.49
C TYR A 82 0.81 -13.36 -8.90
N LEU A 83 -0.20 -12.77 -9.55
CA LEU A 83 -0.67 -13.26 -10.86
C LEU A 83 0.35 -13.03 -11.97
N TYR A 84 1.07 -11.90 -11.95
CA TYR A 84 2.08 -11.63 -12.99
C TYR A 84 3.16 -12.73 -13.07
N PRO A 85 3.90 -13.04 -11.98
CA PRO A 85 4.90 -14.11 -12.03
C PRO A 85 4.26 -15.50 -12.23
N TYR A 86 3.04 -15.73 -11.75
CA TYR A 86 2.31 -16.99 -11.99
C TYR A 86 2.15 -17.28 -13.48
N PHE A 87 1.71 -16.29 -14.26
CA PHE A 87 1.53 -16.46 -15.70
C PHE A 87 2.87 -16.46 -16.45
N LYS A 88 3.78 -15.57 -16.07
CA LYS A 88 5.08 -15.42 -16.73
C LYS A 88 5.96 -16.66 -16.58
N TYR A 89 5.99 -17.24 -15.38
CA TYR A 89 6.78 -18.44 -15.08
C TYR A 89 5.88 -19.67 -14.98
N SER A 90 4.87 -19.76 -15.84
CA SER A 90 3.92 -20.87 -15.85
C SER A 90 4.58 -22.23 -16.08
N ASP A 91 5.73 -22.26 -16.75
CA ASP A 91 6.58 -23.44 -16.97
C ASP A 91 7.41 -23.86 -15.73
N GLN A 92 7.46 -23.03 -14.68
CA GLN A 92 8.18 -23.29 -13.44
C GLN A 92 7.26 -23.83 -12.34
N ASN A 93 7.82 -24.19 -11.18
CA ASN A 93 7.02 -24.65 -10.04
C ASN A 93 6.21 -23.49 -9.42
N GLN A 94 4.96 -23.37 -9.85
CA GLN A 94 4.00 -22.34 -9.43
C GLN A 94 3.69 -22.34 -7.93
N SER A 95 3.87 -23.48 -7.24
CA SER A 95 3.55 -23.58 -5.80
C SER A 95 4.43 -22.68 -4.94
N ALA A 96 5.71 -22.49 -5.31
CA ALA A 96 6.62 -21.60 -4.60
C ALA A 96 6.21 -20.14 -4.74
N LEU A 97 5.74 -19.75 -5.94
CA LEU A 97 5.30 -18.38 -6.26
C LEU A 97 3.99 -18.01 -5.55
N MET A 98 3.15 -18.99 -5.21
CA MET A 98 1.86 -18.77 -4.52
C MET A 98 1.90 -19.04 -3.01
N SER A 99 3.07 -19.41 -2.47
CA SER A 99 3.20 -19.93 -1.11
C SER A 99 2.63 -19.02 -0.02
N THR A 100 2.74 -17.69 -0.21
CA THR A 100 2.25 -16.67 0.73
C THR A 100 1.00 -15.93 0.24
N PHE A 101 0.45 -16.29 -0.93
CA PHE A 101 -0.66 -15.58 -1.57
C PHE A 101 -1.89 -15.47 -0.66
N VAL A 102 -2.32 -16.60 -0.08
CA VAL A 102 -3.52 -16.64 0.76
C VAL A 102 -3.35 -15.78 2.02
N PHE A 103 -2.16 -15.82 2.62
CA PHE A 103 -1.86 -15.02 3.81
C PHE A 103 -1.90 -13.52 3.48
N ASP A 104 -1.25 -13.11 2.39
CA ASP A 104 -1.23 -11.72 1.96
C ASP A 104 -2.63 -11.23 1.56
N LEU A 105 -3.43 -12.07 0.90
CA LEU A 105 -4.80 -11.73 0.53
C LEU A 105 -5.68 -11.51 1.76
N ILE A 106 -5.57 -12.37 2.78
CA ILE A 106 -6.32 -12.23 4.04
C ILE A 106 -5.91 -10.93 4.72
N LEU A 107 -4.61 -10.68 4.88
CA LEU A 107 -4.10 -9.47 5.53
C LEU A 107 -4.56 -8.20 4.80
N ASN A 108 -4.48 -8.19 3.47
CA ASN A 108 -4.92 -7.04 2.67
C ASN A 108 -6.44 -6.88 2.64
N THR A 109 -7.21 -7.95 2.84
CA THR A 109 -8.67 -7.88 3.03
C THR A 109 -9.02 -7.21 4.36
N PHE A 110 -8.28 -7.48 5.42
CA PHE A 110 -8.44 -6.74 6.68
C PHE A 110 -8.12 -5.26 6.52
N ILE A 111 -7.00 -4.94 5.87
CA ILE A 111 -6.63 -3.55 5.56
C ILE A 111 -7.73 -2.86 4.76
N PHE A 112 -8.20 -3.50 3.68
CA PHE A 112 -9.28 -3.00 2.85
C PHE A 112 -10.53 -2.68 3.69
N THR A 113 -10.95 -3.61 4.53
CA THR A 113 -12.15 -3.47 5.35
C THR A 113 -12.04 -2.29 6.31
N VAL A 114 -10.89 -2.13 6.97
CA VAL A 114 -10.64 -1.02 7.90
C VAL A 114 -10.65 0.31 7.17
N LEU A 115 -9.91 0.43 6.07
CA LEU A 115 -9.82 1.68 5.29
C LEU A 115 -11.15 2.06 4.63
N TYR A 116 -11.90 1.07 4.13
CA TYR A 116 -13.21 1.30 3.52
C TYR A 116 -14.24 1.78 4.55
N LYS A 117 -14.24 1.18 5.75
CA LYS A 117 -15.10 1.63 6.85
C LYS A 117 -14.77 3.07 7.23
N GLU A 118 -13.48 3.42 7.35
CA GLU A 118 -13.10 4.79 7.68
C GLU A 118 -13.46 5.78 6.56
N ALA A 119 -13.30 5.39 5.30
CA ALA A 119 -13.74 6.21 4.17
C ALA A 119 -15.26 6.51 4.21
N SER A 120 -16.05 5.58 4.73
CA SER A 120 -17.49 5.73 4.93
C SER A 120 -17.80 6.65 6.11
N ASN A 121 -17.04 6.56 7.20
CA ASN A 121 -17.16 7.46 8.35
C ASN A 121 -16.86 8.92 7.97
N GLU A 122 -15.83 9.15 7.17
CA GLU A 122 -15.48 10.49 6.69
C GLU A 122 -16.60 11.14 5.85
N LEU A 123 -17.34 10.36 5.05
CA LEU A 123 -18.52 10.86 4.34
C LEU A 123 -19.59 11.37 5.32
N SER A 124 -19.83 10.62 6.40
CA SER A 124 -20.84 10.98 7.41
C SER A 124 -20.50 12.26 8.17
N LYS A 125 -19.20 12.52 8.41
CA LYS A 125 -18.73 13.75 9.04
C LYS A 125 -18.83 14.95 8.10
N SER A 126 -18.56 14.77 6.81
CA SER A 126 -18.64 15.85 5.80
C SER A 126 -20.07 16.33 5.54
N ASN A 127 -21.09 15.53 5.88
CA ASN A 127 -22.51 15.86 5.68
C ASN A 127 -23.19 16.42 6.93
N ARG A 128 -22.45 16.63 8.03
CA ARG A 128 -22.91 17.31 9.24
C ARG A 128 -22.34 18.72 9.28
#